data_AF-A0A7V9QN17-F1
#
_entry.id   AF-A0A7V9QN17-F1
#
_cell.length_a   1.000
_cell.length_b   1.000
_cell.length_c   1.000
_cell.angle_alpha   90.00
_cell.angle_beta   90.00
_cell.angle_gamma   90.00
#
_symmetry.space_group_name_H-M   'P 1'
#
loop_
_entity.id
_entity.type
_entity.pdbx_description
1 polymer ?
#
loop_
_entity_poly.entity_id
_entity_poly.type
_entity_poly.pdbx_seq_one_letter_code
_entity_poly.pdbx_strand_id
1 'polypeptide(L)'
;MKMFRSGRKGFTLIEILVTVIVIGVLAAVVIPAVTQQAVAGDPARVVEDFNNVRGGLERFTVDLRPKFPSDIEDLMNRPNSGSTTVDASLSGVEYTTTDATNWNGPYIGKTSPEINAGSSTLPWTATGFSASITQRIFKCNSTAFNGCNATSANYIAVAASPITSAEFELVNKVIDGVETAGSGGSFATGKLRYDAASTTAYFLATPCGLGC
;
A
#
# COMPACT_ATOMS: atom_id res chain seq x y z
N MET A 1 69.57 -5.20 -9.23
CA MET A 1 68.11 -5.26 -9.03
C MET A 1 67.56 -3.84 -9.13
N LYS A 2 66.93 -3.47 -10.25
CA LYS A 2 66.49 -2.09 -10.53
C LYS A 2 65.05 -1.93 -10.06
N MET A 3 64.87 -1.26 -8.93
CA MET A 3 63.59 -1.09 -8.25
C MET A 3 62.86 0.10 -8.89
N PHE A 4 61.84 -0.16 -9.72
CA PHE A 4 60.96 0.89 -10.24
C PHE A 4 60.17 1.49 -9.07
N ARG A 5 60.63 2.63 -8.55
CA ARG A 5 59.84 3.44 -7.62
C ARG A 5 58.67 4.04 -8.39
N SER A 6 57.51 3.42 -8.27
CA SER A 6 56.24 3.98 -8.74
C SER A 6 55.93 5.21 -7.87
N GLY A 7 56.20 6.40 -8.39
CA GLY A 7 55.91 7.66 -7.70
C GLY A 7 54.41 7.81 -7.55
N ARG A 8 53.91 7.84 -6.30
CA ARG A 8 52.53 8.24 -6.02
C ARG A 8 52.38 9.71 -6.37
N LYS A 9 51.77 9.99 -7.53
CA LYS A 9 51.33 11.35 -7.90
C LYS A 9 50.13 11.69 -7.02
N GLY A 10 50.24 12.73 -6.20
CA GLY A 10 49.13 13.25 -5.40
C GLY A 10 48.15 14.02 -6.27
N PHE A 11 46.87 14.02 -5.87
CA PHE A 11 45.82 14.85 -6.46
C PHE A 11 46.20 16.33 -6.35
N THR A 12 46.06 17.08 -7.44
CA THR A 12 46.27 18.52 -7.41
C THR A 12 45.05 19.25 -6.84
N LEU A 13 45.25 20.38 -6.16
CA LEU A 13 44.14 21.21 -5.67
C LEU A 13 43.20 21.65 -6.80
N ILE A 14 43.76 21.91 -7.99
CA ILE A 14 42.99 22.31 -9.15
C ILE A 14 42.13 21.16 -9.71
N GLU A 15 42.59 19.91 -9.63
CA GLU A 15 41.77 18.75 -10.01
C GLU A 15 40.53 18.64 -9.14
N ILE A 16 40.69 18.79 -7.82
CA ILE A 16 39.56 18.75 -6.89
C ILE A 16 38.64 19.96 -7.12
N LEU A 17 39.19 21.15 -7.36
CA LEU A 17 38.41 22.36 -7.62
C LEU A 17 37.52 22.23 -8.87
N VAL A 18 38.08 21.80 -10.00
CA VAL A 18 37.31 21.67 -11.25
C VAL A 18 36.28 20.54 -11.13
N THR A 19 36.62 19.42 -10.48
CA THR A 19 35.65 18.31 -10.31
C THR A 19 34.48 18.69 -9.43
N VAL A 20 34.66 19.39 -8.31
CA VAL A 20 33.52 19.82 -7.48
C VAL A 20 32.65 20.84 -8.21
N ILE A 21 33.22 21.68 -9.08
CA ILE A 21 32.45 22.60 -9.92
C ILE A 21 31.60 21.82 -10.93
N VAL A 22 32.20 20.86 -11.64
CA VAL A 22 31.46 20.04 -12.63
C VAL A 22 30.36 19.22 -11.95
N ILE A 23 30.66 18.56 -10.83
CA ILE A 23 29.65 17.82 -10.05
C ILE A 23 28.56 18.77 -9.54
N GLY A 24 28.91 19.99 -9.11
CA GLY A 24 27.95 21.00 -8.67
C GLY A 24 26.98 21.42 -9.78
N VAL A 25 27.48 21.66 -10.99
CA VAL A 25 26.65 22.00 -12.16
C VAL A 25 25.75 20.83 -12.56
N LEU A 26 26.28 19.61 -12.59
CA LEU A 26 25.49 18.42 -12.91
C LEU A 26 24.40 18.17 -11.86
N ALA A 27 24.75 18.28 -10.57
CA ALA A 27 23.80 18.12 -9.48
C ALA A 27 22.64 19.12 -9.56
N ALA A 28 22.92 20.38 -9.93
CA ALA A 28 21.89 21.42 -10.05
C ALA A 28 20.79 21.08 -11.08
N VAL A 29 21.13 20.38 -12.17
CA VAL A 29 20.16 19.99 -13.20
C VAL A 29 19.53 18.63 -12.90
N VAL A 30 20.32 17.67 -12.39
CA VAL A 30 19.86 16.29 -12.18
C VAL A 30 18.94 16.18 -10.97
N ILE A 31 19.22 16.86 -9.86
CA ILE A 31 18.42 16.78 -8.64
C ILE A 31 16.94 17.13 -8.88
N PRO A 32 16.57 18.29 -9.47
CA PRO A 32 15.16 18.63 -9.68
C PRO A 32 14.46 17.68 -10.68
N ALA A 33 15.19 17.16 -11.67
CA ALA A 33 14.63 16.22 -12.62
C ALA A 33 14.31 14.86 -11.96
N VAL A 34 15.22 14.35 -11.14
CA VAL A 34 15.05 13.08 -10.43
C VAL A 34 13.94 13.17 -9.38
N THR A 35 13.82 14.29 -8.65
CA THR A 35 12.74 14.47 -7.66
C THR A 35 11.36 14.53 -8.32
N GLN A 36 11.22 15.20 -9.47
CA GLN A 36 9.96 15.22 -10.22
C GLN A 36 9.58 13.84 -10.76
N GLN A 37 10.55 13.06 -11.24
CA GLN A 37 10.32 11.68 -11.69
C GLN A 37 9.89 10.75 -10.54
N ALA A 38 10.47 10.92 -9.35
CA ALA A 38 10.05 10.17 -8.18
C ALA A 38 8.59 10.45 -7.83
N VAL A 39 8.19 11.73 -7.76
CA VAL A 39 6.80 12.13 -7.47
C VAL A 39 5.82 11.65 -8.56
N ALA A 40 6.24 11.64 -9.82
CA ALA A 40 5.42 11.11 -10.92
C ALA A 40 5.25 9.58 -10.87
N GLY A 41 6.16 8.86 -10.20
CA GLY A 41 6.10 7.41 -10.00
C GLY A 41 5.23 6.98 -8.82
N ASP A 42 4.97 7.87 -7.86
CA ASP A 42 4.19 7.56 -6.65
C ASP A 42 2.79 7.00 -6.94
N PRO A 43 1.97 7.55 -7.88
CA PRO A 43 0.67 6.97 -8.22
C PRO A 43 0.77 5.51 -8.66
N ALA A 44 1.72 5.19 -9.53
CA ALA A 44 1.91 3.84 -10.04
C ALA A 44 2.32 2.87 -8.92
N ARG A 45 3.14 3.33 -7.98
CA ARG A 45 3.54 2.56 -6.80
C ARG A 45 2.35 2.24 -5.89
N VAL A 46 1.46 3.20 -5.65
CA VAL A 46 0.23 2.96 -4.85
C VAL A 46 -0.64 1.88 -5.50
N VAL A 47 -0.79 1.96 -6.82
CA VAL A 47 -1.57 0.97 -7.60
C VAL A 47 -0.93 -0.41 -7.52
N GLU A 48 0.40 -0.51 -7.62
CA GLU A 48 1.12 -1.76 -7.44
C GLU A 48 0.90 -2.35 -6.04
N ASP A 49 0.98 -1.53 -4.99
CA ASP A 49 0.73 -1.97 -3.62
C ASP A 49 -0.70 -2.46 -3.42
N PHE A 50 -1.71 -1.76 -3.97
CA PHE A 50 -3.09 -2.23 -3.95
C PHE A 50 -3.28 -3.56 -4.67
N ASN A 51 -2.64 -3.75 -5.83
CA ASN A 51 -2.70 -5.00 -6.58
C ASN A 51 -1.98 -6.14 -5.86
N ASN A 52 -0.88 -5.85 -5.16
CA ASN A 52 -0.16 -6.83 -4.34
C ASN A 52 -1.06 -7.35 -3.20
N VAL A 53 -1.69 -6.43 -2.46
CA VAL A 53 -2.65 -6.80 -1.40
C VAL A 53 -3.83 -7.57 -1.98
N ARG A 54 -4.40 -7.14 -3.12
CA ARG A 54 -5.46 -7.88 -3.80
C ARG A 54 -5.05 -9.32 -4.12
N GLY A 55 -3.87 -9.52 -4.73
CA GLY A 55 -3.37 -10.86 -5.02
C GLY A 55 -3.15 -11.69 -3.76
N GLY A 56 -2.73 -11.06 -2.66
CA GLY A 56 -2.64 -11.66 -1.35
C GLY A 56 -4.00 -12.13 -0.81
N LEU A 57 -5.03 -11.27 -0.88
CA LEU A 57 -6.40 -11.59 -0.49
C LEU A 57 -6.96 -12.77 -1.30
N GLU A 58 -6.78 -12.74 -2.63
CA GLU A 58 -7.25 -13.82 -3.50
C GLU A 58 -6.59 -15.16 -3.13
N ARG A 59 -5.27 -15.19 -2.87
CA ARG A 59 -4.56 -16.40 -2.43
C ARG A 59 -5.00 -16.88 -1.04
N PHE A 60 -5.05 -15.98 -0.06
CA PHE A 60 -5.51 -16.30 1.30
C PHE A 60 -6.88 -16.97 1.28
N THR A 61 -7.79 -16.43 0.46
CA THR A 61 -9.15 -16.95 0.37
C THR A 61 -9.24 -18.25 -0.38
N VAL A 62 -8.25 -18.66 -1.17
CA VAL A 62 -8.22 -20.01 -1.74
C VAL A 62 -7.92 -21.04 -0.65
N ASP A 63 -7.04 -20.71 0.28
CA ASP A 63 -6.56 -21.62 1.32
C ASP A 63 -7.51 -21.70 2.53
N LEU A 64 -8.12 -20.58 2.92
CA LEU A 64 -8.98 -20.46 4.10
C LEU A 64 -10.47 -20.28 3.77
N ARG A 65 -10.95 -20.78 2.61
CA ARG A 65 -12.37 -20.67 2.21
C ARG A 65 -13.32 -21.08 3.34
N PRO A 66 -14.38 -20.31 3.65
CA PRO A 66 -14.86 -19.08 2.98
C PRO A 66 -14.39 -17.77 3.65
N LYS A 67 -13.35 -17.81 4.49
CA LYS A 67 -12.96 -16.68 5.33
C LYS A 67 -12.08 -15.68 4.59
N PHE A 68 -12.27 -14.41 4.93
CA PHE A 68 -11.41 -13.30 4.52
C PHE A 68 -10.69 -12.73 5.73
N PRO A 69 -9.49 -12.16 5.59
CA PRO A 69 -8.78 -11.55 6.70
C PRO A 69 -9.38 -10.19 7.08
N SER A 70 -9.42 -9.89 8.39
CA SER A 70 -9.79 -8.55 8.86
C SER A 70 -8.63 -7.57 8.72
N ASP A 71 -7.39 -8.06 8.77
CA ASP A 71 -6.19 -7.24 8.77
C ASP A 71 -5.17 -7.78 7.76
N ILE A 72 -4.37 -6.88 7.20
CA ILE A 72 -3.32 -7.24 6.24
C ILE A 72 -2.25 -8.14 6.88
N GLU A 73 -2.08 -8.09 8.20
CA GLU A 73 -1.18 -8.98 8.95
C GLU A 73 -1.47 -10.46 8.73
N ASP A 74 -2.74 -10.85 8.64
CA ASP A 74 -3.14 -12.24 8.39
C ASP A 74 -2.66 -12.77 7.01
N LEU A 75 -2.33 -11.85 6.10
CA LEU A 75 -1.75 -12.20 4.80
C LEU A 75 -0.26 -12.56 4.89
N MET A 76 0.41 -12.19 5.99
CA MET A 76 1.85 -12.33 6.16
C MET A 76 2.19 -13.31 7.25
N ASN A 77 1.46 -13.24 8.35
CA ASN A 77 1.62 -14.06 9.52
C ASN A 77 0.52 -15.11 9.55
N ARG A 78 0.86 -16.29 10.04
CA ARG A 78 -0.13 -17.34 10.25
C ARG A 78 -1.12 -16.88 11.32
N PRO A 79 -2.44 -16.88 11.04
CA PRO A 79 -3.43 -16.45 12.01
C PRO A 79 -3.44 -17.37 13.23
N ASN A 80 -3.61 -16.78 14.41
CA ASN A 80 -3.74 -17.51 15.66
C ASN A 80 -5.11 -18.18 15.74
N SER A 81 -5.12 -19.47 16.06
CA SER A 81 -6.37 -20.21 16.22
C SER A 81 -7.02 -19.95 17.59
N GLY A 82 -8.34 -19.75 17.61
CA GLY A 82 -9.13 -19.68 18.85
C GLY A 82 -9.03 -18.36 19.63
N SER A 83 -8.76 -17.23 18.96
CA SER A 83 -8.77 -15.92 19.59
C SER A 83 -9.34 -14.82 18.69
N THR A 84 -10.61 -14.45 18.91
CA THR A 84 -11.28 -13.29 18.26
C THR A 84 -10.64 -11.93 18.56
N THR A 85 -9.88 -11.82 19.65
CA THR A 85 -9.29 -10.55 20.09
C THR A 85 -7.95 -10.24 19.43
N VAL A 86 -7.30 -11.27 18.88
CA VAL A 86 -5.97 -11.20 18.27
C VAL A 86 -6.13 -11.26 16.76
N ASP A 87 -6.73 -12.34 16.24
CA ASP A 87 -6.95 -12.54 14.81
C ASP A 87 -8.39 -13.01 14.54
N ALA A 88 -9.14 -12.24 13.77
CA ALA A 88 -10.50 -12.58 13.38
C ALA A 88 -10.66 -12.49 11.86
N SER A 89 -11.50 -13.34 11.30
CA SER A 89 -11.92 -13.11 9.91
C SER A 89 -12.71 -11.81 9.80
N LEU A 90 -12.77 -11.24 8.60
CA LEU A 90 -13.54 -10.05 8.26
C LEU A 90 -15.03 -10.16 8.66
N SER A 91 -15.58 -11.38 8.76
CA SER A 91 -16.94 -11.66 9.22
C SER A 91 -17.08 -11.74 10.75
N GLY A 92 -16.00 -11.50 11.51
CA GLY A 92 -15.97 -11.59 12.97
C GLY A 92 -15.89 -13.02 13.52
N VAL A 93 -15.53 -14.00 12.67
CA VAL A 93 -15.40 -15.42 13.05
C VAL A 93 -13.94 -15.75 13.32
N GLU A 94 -13.66 -16.47 14.41
CA GLU A 94 -12.30 -16.93 14.76
C GLU A 94 -11.71 -17.87 13.73
N TYR A 95 -10.38 -17.84 13.61
CA TYR A 95 -9.64 -18.88 12.91
C TYR A 95 -9.60 -20.16 13.73
N THR A 96 -9.86 -21.29 13.07
CA THR A 96 -9.75 -22.62 13.68
C THR A 96 -8.33 -23.15 13.53
N THR A 97 -8.02 -24.25 14.23
CA THR A 97 -6.74 -24.96 14.08
C THR A 97 -6.55 -25.51 12.66
N THR A 98 -7.64 -25.91 12.00
CA THR A 98 -7.63 -26.32 10.59
C THR A 98 -7.27 -25.14 9.69
N ASP A 99 -7.85 -23.96 9.91
CA ASP A 99 -7.56 -22.77 9.11
C ASP A 99 -6.08 -22.36 9.22
N ALA A 100 -5.53 -22.39 10.42
CA ALA A 100 -4.10 -22.12 10.63
C ALA A 100 -3.19 -23.18 10.01
N THR A 101 -3.65 -24.43 9.90
CA THR A 101 -2.91 -25.51 9.22
C THR A 101 -2.96 -25.39 7.70
N ASN A 102 -4.10 -24.96 7.17
CA ASN A 102 -4.29 -24.75 5.73
C ASN A 102 -3.60 -23.48 5.22
N TRP A 103 -3.24 -22.55 6.10
CA TRP A 103 -2.49 -21.34 5.76
C TRP A 103 -1.14 -21.70 5.13
N ASN A 104 -0.92 -21.23 3.91
CA ASN A 104 0.27 -21.52 3.09
C ASN A 104 1.06 -20.25 2.73
N GLY A 105 0.94 -19.20 3.54
CA GLY A 105 1.59 -17.92 3.33
C GLY A 105 3.11 -17.94 3.60
N PRO A 106 3.78 -16.77 3.55
CA PRO A 106 3.19 -15.44 3.42
C PRO A 106 2.65 -15.17 2.00
N TYR A 107 1.46 -14.57 1.92
CA TYR A 107 0.80 -14.24 0.66
C TYR A 107 1.23 -12.89 0.08
N ILE A 108 1.90 -12.05 0.87
CA ILE A 108 2.52 -10.78 0.46
C ILE A 108 3.90 -10.62 1.09
N GLY A 109 4.82 -9.95 0.39
CA GLY A 109 6.25 -9.91 0.77
C GLY A 109 6.71 -8.70 1.57
N LYS A 110 5.82 -7.79 1.97
CA LYS A 110 6.19 -6.57 2.72
C LYS A 110 5.90 -6.76 4.20
N THR A 111 6.95 -6.76 5.01
CA THR A 111 6.84 -6.72 6.47
C THR A 111 6.41 -5.32 6.91
N SER A 112 5.23 -5.21 7.51
CA SER A 112 4.93 -4.14 8.46
C SER A 112 6.05 -4.06 9.50
N PRO A 113 6.31 -2.87 10.09
CA PRO A 113 7.02 -2.85 11.36
C PRO A 113 6.20 -3.68 12.34
N GLU A 114 6.75 -4.78 12.86
CA GLU A 114 6.08 -5.73 13.76
C GLU A 114 5.18 -4.99 14.75
N ILE A 115 3.87 -5.11 14.56
CA ILE A 115 2.90 -4.57 15.49
C ILE A 115 2.07 -5.71 16.02
N ASN A 116 2.08 -5.80 17.35
CA ASN A 116 1.27 -6.69 18.14
C ASN A 116 -0.14 -6.76 17.53
N ALA A 117 -0.53 -7.96 17.12
CA ALA A 117 -1.86 -8.28 16.61
C ALA A 117 -2.92 -7.59 17.49
N GLY A 118 -3.56 -6.55 16.95
CA GLY A 118 -4.53 -5.72 17.68
C GLY A 118 -4.49 -4.20 17.41
N SER A 119 -3.44 -3.64 16.80
CA SER A 119 -3.41 -2.20 16.47
C SER A 119 -3.91 -1.91 15.05
N SER A 120 -5.23 -1.85 14.89
CA SER A 120 -5.91 -1.44 13.63
C SER A 120 -5.66 0.02 13.20
N THR A 121 -4.86 0.77 13.96
CA THR A 121 -4.61 2.21 13.81
C THR A 121 -3.29 2.54 13.12
N LEU A 122 -2.45 1.55 12.82
CA LEU A 122 -1.11 1.80 12.31
C LEU A 122 -1.01 1.67 10.79
N PRO A 123 -0.19 2.52 10.14
CA PRO A 123 0.02 2.48 8.70
C PRO A 123 0.82 1.23 8.31
N TRP A 124 0.35 0.47 7.32
CA TRP A 124 1.02 -0.74 6.80
C TRP A 124 2.19 -0.39 5.87
N THR A 125 1.95 0.43 4.85
CA THR A 125 3.02 0.96 3.96
C THR A 125 2.74 2.41 3.61
N ALA A 126 3.79 3.25 3.64
CA ALA A 126 3.73 4.59 3.09
C ALA A 126 3.63 4.52 1.55
N THR A 127 2.77 5.34 0.96
CA THR A 127 2.44 5.25 -0.47
C THR A 127 3.25 6.22 -1.34
N GLY A 128 4.40 6.70 -0.89
CA GLY A 128 5.18 7.77 -1.56
C GLY A 128 4.57 9.16 -1.36
N PHE A 129 3.24 9.22 -1.24
CA PHE A 129 2.46 10.36 -0.76
C PHE A 129 2.46 10.50 0.77
N SER A 130 1.76 11.54 1.26
CA SER A 130 1.46 11.69 2.70
C SER A 130 0.51 10.60 3.22
N ALA A 131 0.04 9.72 2.35
CA ALA A 131 -0.89 8.64 2.64
C ALA A 131 -0.17 7.32 2.98
N SER A 132 -0.89 6.47 3.69
CA SER A 132 -0.47 5.12 4.01
C SER A 132 -1.61 4.15 3.77
N ILE A 133 -1.30 2.94 3.28
CA ILE A 133 -2.28 1.85 3.27
C ILE A 133 -2.51 1.44 4.72
N THR A 134 -3.76 1.42 5.16
CA THR A 134 -4.12 1.02 6.52
C THR A 134 -4.07 -0.49 6.65
N GLN A 135 -3.71 -1.02 7.82
CA GLN A 135 -3.73 -2.45 8.06
C GLN A 135 -5.11 -3.10 7.97
N ARG A 136 -6.16 -2.35 8.33
CA ARG A 136 -7.51 -2.91 8.36
C ARG A 136 -8.09 -3.09 6.96
N ILE A 137 -8.76 -4.21 6.76
CA ILE A 137 -9.52 -4.55 5.55
C ILE A 137 -10.99 -4.20 5.79
N PHE A 138 -11.66 -3.76 4.72
CA PHE A 138 -12.98 -3.15 4.79
C PHE A 138 -13.99 -3.87 3.90
N LYS A 139 -15.27 -3.71 4.23
CA LYS A 139 -16.42 -4.25 3.50
C LYS A 139 -17.15 -3.12 2.79
N CYS A 140 -17.17 -3.11 1.46
CA CYS A 140 -17.83 -2.08 0.66
C CYS A 140 -19.00 -2.64 -0.18
N ASN A 141 -20.03 -1.80 -0.37
CA ASN A 141 -21.09 -2.04 -1.35
C ASN A 141 -20.73 -1.40 -2.71
N SER A 142 -21.31 -1.88 -3.80
CA SER A 142 -21.24 -1.27 -5.14
C SER A 142 -21.92 0.10 -5.26
N THR A 143 -22.93 0.46 -4.46
CA THR A 143 -23.79 1.63 -4.76
C THR A 143 -23.84 2.74 -3.71
N ALA A 144 -23.44 2.49 -2.46
CA ALA A 144 -23.42 3.49 -1.39
C ALA A 144 -22.01 3.60 -0.81
N PHE A 145 -21.55 4.83 -0.60
CA PHE A 145 -20.21 5.09 -0.05
C PHE A 145 -20.29 6.18 1.02
N ASN A 146 -20.27 5.74 2.27
CA ASN A 146 -20.02 6.57 3.46
C ASN A 146 -19.36 5.66 4.51
N GLY A 147 -18.03 5.54 4.46
CA GLY A 147 -17.26 4.54 5.21
C GLY A 147 -17.50 3.10 4.73
N CYS A 148 -16.45 2.39 4.33
CA CYS A 148 -16.57 0.99 3.90
C CYS A 148 -16.70 0.00 5.06
N ASN A 149 -17.82 0.03 5.78
CA ASN A 149 -18.13 -0.97 6.81
C ASN A 149 -19.58 -1.44 6.68
N ALA A 150 -19.94 -1.93 5.48
CA ALA A 150 -21.29 -2.39 5.21
C ALA A 150 -21.53 -3.76 5.87
N THR A 151 -22.70 -3.93 6.50
CA THR A 151 -23.18 -5.22 7.04
C THR A 151 -23.48 -6.24 5.93
N SER A 152 -23.71 -5.77 4.71
CA SER A 152 -23.83 -6.59 3.51
C SER A 152 -23.00 -5.96 2.40
N ALA A 153 -21.79 -6.49 2.19
CA ALA A 153 -20.88 -6.03 1.17
C ALA A 153 -20.85 -6.97 -0.03
N ASN A 154 -20.55 -6.39 -1.20
CA ASN A 154 -20.29 -7.14 -2.42
C ASN A 154 -18.77 -7.22 -2.70
N TYR A 155 -18.00 -6.33 -2.07
CA TYR A 155 -16.58 -6.15 -2.29
C TYR A 155 -15.82 -6.02 -0.99
N ILE A 156 -14.60 -6.53 -1.01
CA ILE A 156 -13.59 -6.31 0.01
C ILE A 156 -12.68 -5.21 -0.49
N ALA A 157 -12.36 -4.28 0.40
CA ALA A 157 -11.57 -3.13 0.07
C ALA A 157 -10.40 -2.92 1.01
N VAL A 158 -9.38 -2.29 0.45
CA VAL A 158 -8.19 -1.83 1.14
C VAL A 158 -8.24 -0.32 1.17
N ALA A 159 -7.92 0.29 2.31
CA ALA A 159 -7.98 1.75 2.46
C ALA A 159 -6.58 2.37 2.48
N ALA A 160 -6.48 3.59 1.97
CA ALA A 160 -5.33 4.47 2.13
C ALA A 160 -5.75 5.78 2.80
N SER A 161 -5.07 6.15 3.88
CA SER A 161 -5.38 7.32 4.71
C SER A 161 -4.11 7.88 5.39
N PRO A 162 -4.02 9.21 5.62
CA PRO A 162 -4.81 10.26 4.99
C PRO A 162 -4.32 10.54 3.56
N ILE A 163 -5.22 10.68 2.59
CA ILE A 163 -4.90 11.08 1.22
C ILE A 163 -5.65 12.36 0.86
N THR A 164 -4.96 13.34 0.29
CA THR A 164 -5.61 14.57 -0.18
C THR A 164 -6.40 14.30 -1.48
N SER A 165 -7.38 15.16 -1.80
CA SER A 165 -8.15 15.00 -3.04
C SER A 165 -7.28 15.10 -4.30
N ALA A 166 -6.23 15.94 -4.29
CA ALA A 166 -5.31 16.07 -5.42
C ALA A 166 -4.44 14.82 -5.61
N GLU A 167 -3.91 14.25 -4.52
CA GLU A 167 -3.16 12.99 -4.57
C GLU A 167 -4.07 11.83 -5.01
N PHE A 168 -5.31 11.80 -4.50
CA PHE A 168 -6.31 10.82 -4.91
C PHE A 168 -6.57 10.88 -6.41
N GLU A 169 -6.76 12.05 -6.99
CA GLU A 169 -7.01 12.20 -8.43
C GLU A 169 -5.85 11.67 -9.28
N LEU A 170 -4.60 11.84 -8.83
CA LEU A 170 -3.43 11.27 -9.51
C LEU A 170 -3.47 9.74 -9.52
N VAL A 171 -3.84 9.11 -8.40
CA VAL A 171 -3.98 7.65 -8.30
C VAL A 171 -5.20 7.17 -9.09
N ASN A 172 -6.32 7.87 -8.97
CA ASN A 172 -7.58 7.54 -9.65
C ASN A 172 -7.41 7.56 -11.18
N LYS A 173 -6.65 8.53 -11.70
CA LYS A 173 -6.31 8.60 -13.12
C LYS A 173 -5.62 7.34 -13.65
N VAL A 174 -4.86 6.65 -12.81
CA VAL A 174 -4.17 5.39 -13.19
C VAL A 174 -5.11 4.19 -13.12
N ILE A 175 -6.04 4.15 -12.14
CA ILE A 175 -6.92 3.00 -11.92
C ILE A 175 -8.18 3.06 -12.78
N ASP A 176 -8.98 4.12 -12.64
CA ASP A 176 -10.31 4.27 -13.24
C ASP A 176 -10.33 5.37 -14.33
N GLY A 177 -9.28 6.17 -14.41
CA GLY A 177 -9.20 7.28 -15.36
C GLY A 177 -9.74 8.58 -14.78
N VAL A 178 -10.22 9.47 -15.65
CA VAL A 178 -10.77 10.76 -15.21
C VAL A 178 -12.25 10.60 -14.91
N GLU A 179 -12.60 10.61 -13.63
CA GLU A 179 -13.99 10.69 -13.17
C GLU A 179 -14.27 12.06 -12.56
N THR A 180 -15.52 12.52 -12.65
CA THR A 180 -15.96 13.74 -11.97
C THR A 180 -16.29 13.44 -10.51
N ALA A 181 -15.80 14.27 -9.59
CA ALA A 181 -16.16 14.18 -8.18
C ALA A 181 -17.69 14.18 -8.00
N GLY A 182 -18.19 13.30 -7.14
CA GLY A 182 -19.59 13.29 -6.73
C GLY A 182 -19.92 14.44 -5.76
N SER A 183 -21.11 14.38 -5.16
CA SER A 183 -21.53 15.37 -4.16
C SER A 183 -20.55 15.41 -2.98
N GLY A 184 -20.22 16.62 -2.50
CA GLY A 184 -19.34 16.82 -1.34
C GLY A 184 -17.86 16.50 -1.58
N GLY A 185 -17.39 16.45 -2.83
CA GLY A 185 -15.99 16.19 -3.17
C GLY A 185 -15.55 14.73 -3.01
N SER A 186 -16.50 13.83 -2.74
CA SER A 186 -16.27 12.38 -2.62
C SER A 186 -16.45 11.69 -3.98
N PHE A 187 -15.65 10.67 -4.24
CA PHE A 187 -15.73 9.86 -5.47
C PHE A 187 -16.33 8.51 -5.12
N ALA A 188 -17.55 8.25 -5.62
CA ALA A 188 -18.34 7.07 -5.26
C ALA A 188 -18.47 6.03 -6.39
N THR A 189 -17.95 6.36 -7.57
CA THR A 189 -17.92 5.52 -8.76
C THR A 189 -16.53 4.89 -8.92
N GLY A 190 -16.39 3.94 -9.85
CA GLY A 190 -15.12 3.25 -10.08
C GLY A 190 -14.74 2.19 -9.05
N LYS A 191 -13.54 1.63 -9.24
CA LYS A 191 -12.88 0.69 -8.32
C LYS A 191 -12.24 1.42 -7.16
N LEU A 192 -11.80 2.66 -7.35
CA LEU A 192 -11.20 3.49 -6.34
C LEU A 192 -12.21 4.57 -5.90
N ARG A 193 -12.49 4.62 -4.61
CA ARG A 193 -13.44 5.55 -4.01
C ARG A 193 -12.77 6.47 -3.02
N TYR A 194 -13.29 7.66 -2.85
CA TYR A 194 -12.71 8.67 -1.95
C TYR A 194 -13.78 9.28 -1.07
N ASP A 195 -13.51 9.27 0.23
CA ASP A 195 -14.31 9.97 1.23
C ASP A 195 -13.59 11.27 1.61
N ALA A 196 -14.17 12.40 1.23
CA ALA A 196 -13.62 13.72 1.53
C ALA A 196 -13.70 14.08 3.01
N ALA A 197 -14.64 13.52 3.77
CA ALA A 197 -14.80 13.83 5.20
C ALA A 197 -13.73 13.14 6.06
N SER A 198 -13.34 11.92 5.70
CA SER A 198 -12.30 11.15 6.38
C SER A 198 -10.95 11.15 5.67
N THR A 199 -10.81 11.86 4.54
CA THR A 199 -9.60 11.88 3.68
C THR A 199 -9.07 10.48 3.38
N THR A 200 -9.97 9.54 3.10
CA THR A 200 -9.64 8.13 2.96
C THR A 200 -10.07 7.62 1.60
N ALA A 201 -9.13 7.00 0.89
CA ALA A 201 -9.41 6.29 -0.35
C ALA A 201 -9.63 4.81 -0.08
N TYR A 202 -10.58 4.19 -0.77
CA TYR A 202 -10.90 2.77 -0.66
C TYR A 202 -10.79 2.14 -2.05
N PHE A 203 -9.93 1.14 -2.17
CA PHE A 203 -9.76 0.34 -3.38
C PHE A 203 -10.55 -0.96 -3.27
N LEU A 204 -11.54 -1.15 -4.13
CA LEU A 204 -12.33 -2.38 -4.23
C LEU A 204 -11.47 -3.50 -4.83
N ALA A 205 -10.84 -4.29 -3.96
CA ALA A 205 -9.85 -5.29 -4.35
C ALA A 205 -10.50 -6.56 -4.94
N THR A 206 -11.37 -7.21 -4.17
CA THR A 206 -11.89 -8.55 -4.50
C THR A 206 -13.40 -8.62 -4.29
N PRO A 207 -14.17 -9.15 -5.26
CA PRO A 207 -15.59 -9.43 -5.05
C PRO A 207 -15.74 -10.63 -4.13
N CYS A 208 -16.64 -10.53 -3.16
CA CYS A 208 -16.83 -11.58 -2.15
C CYS A 208 -18.26 -12.18 -2.16
N GLY A 209 -19.10 -11.77 -3.12
CA GLY A 209 -20.49 -12.24 -3.25
C GLY A 209 -21.43 -11.61 -2.22
N LEU A 210 -22.69 -12.07 -2.17
CA LEU A 210 -23.64 -11.63 -1.13
C LEU A 210 -23.31 -12.36 0.19
N GLY A 211 -22.70 -11.69 1.17
CA GLY A 211 -22.57 -12.24 2.54
C GLY A 211 -21.19 -12.17 3.18
N CYS A 212 -20.33 -11.27 2.73
CA CYS A 212 -19.21 -10.74 3.49
C CYS A 212 -19.76 -9.66 4.44
#